data_AF-A0AAW9XAU9-F1
#
_entry.id   AF-A0AAW9XAU9-F1
#
_cell.length_a   1.000
_cell.length_b   1.000
_cell.length_c   1.000
_cell.angle_alpha   90.00
_cell.angle_beta   90.00
_cell.angle_gamma   90.00
#
_symmetry.space_group_name_H-M   'P 1'
#
loop_
_entity.id
_entity.type
_entity.pdbx_description
1 polymer ?
#
loop_
_entity_poly.entity_id
_entity_poly.type
_entity_poly.pdbx_seq_one_letter_code
_entity_poly.pdbx_strand_id
1 'polypeptide(L)'
;MMWGNPLGNNKIPTIAELWKNEKKQYRIWIFSYPILLALLAILLGVRLFLNFDIKSFGLVSSILSILFTAATLFFYIISLFISYKEKDFSMIGNRSFFVNLVAFSLSVLSIVNSTIAIINDLNTGDKNFALILAIQIILVSLIFILIPYFYTRVLKIKSIFKLSHSIITFEQQISELKKDPQAFSKFMNIFDLNQDVANLSKNGNSANFDFDASQDLEQNNKKPRTKNEKIKITLEKLPFTNLHEIAKKLEISGYQDLKKQELIELLTRILAQQENKK
;
A
#
# COMPACT_ATOMS: atom_id res chain seq x y z
N MET A 1 -14.98 -9.08 -2.46
CA MET A 1 -15.46 -8.38 -1.26
C MET A 1 -15.28 -6.90 -1.51
N MET A 2 -16.39 -6.23 -1.82
CA MET A 2 -16.41 -4.81 -2.15
C MET A 2 -15.91 -4.01 -0.94
N TRP A 3 -14.92 -3.15 -1.17
CA TRP A 3 -14.64 -2.05 -0.26
C TRP A 3 -15.86 -1.12 -0.28
N GLY A 4 -16.76 -1.34 0.67
CA GLY A 4 -17.82 -0.39 0.97
C GLY A 4 -17.19 0.91 1.41
N ASN A 5 -17.68 1.99 0.82
CA ASN A 5 -17.42 3.41 1.06
C ASN A 5 -16.57 3.74 2.32
N PRO A 6 -15.40 4.42 2.20
CA PRO A 6 -14.56 4.81 3.34
C PRO A 6 -15.24 5.80 4.31
N LEU A 7 -16.38 6.37 3.92
CA LEU A 7 -17.24 7.26 4.73
C LEU A 7 -18.71 6.84 4.66
N GLY A 8 -19.00 5.58 4.35
CA GLY A 8 -20.37 5.06 4.30
C GLY A 8 -20.99 4.98 5.70
N ASN A 9 -22.31 5.16 5.79
CA ASN A 9 -23.14 5.10 7.00
C ASN A 9 -23.04 3.81 7.87
N ASN A 10 -22.17 2.87 7.53
CA ASN A 10 -21.87 1.74 8.38
C ASN A 10 -20.82 2.18 9.40
N LYS A 11 -21.25 2.37 10.66
CA LYS A 11 -20.34 2.63 11.79
C LYS A 11 -19.18 1.64 11.74
N ILE A 12 -17.97 2.16 11.62
CA ILE A 12 -16.76 1.34 11.66
C ILE A 12 -16.68 0.73 13.06
N PRO A 13 -16.57 -0.60 13.19
CA PRO A 13 -16.61 -1.23 14.49
C PRO A 13 -15.44 -0.79 15.35
N THR A 14 -15.72 -0.54 16.62
CA THR A 14 -14.68 -0.22 17.62
C THR A 14 -13.80 -1.44 17.90
N ILE A 15 -12.59 -1.22 18.46
CA ILE A 15 -11.69 -2.33 18.86
C ILE A 15 -12.41 -3.31 19.78
N ALA A 16 -13.22 -2.81 20.72
CA ALA A 16 -13.99 -3.65 21.64
C ALA A 16 -15.03 -4.53 20.93
N GLU A 17 -15.70 -3.99 19.90
CA GLU A 17 -16.66 -4.76 19.08
C GLU A 17 -15.96 -5.79 18.21
N LEU A 18 -14.83 -5.43 17.60
CA LEU A 18 -14.00 -6.37 16.86
C LEU A 18 -13.51 -7.50 17.77
N TRP A 19 -13.08 -7.18 18.99
CA TRP A 19 -12.59 -8.17 19.95
C TRP A 19 -13.68 -9.14 20.41
N LYS A 20 -14.93 -8.69 20.58
CA LYS A 20 -16.07 -9.58 20.89
C LYS A 20 -16.23 -10.70 19.86
N ASN A 21 -15.91 -10.43 18.60
CA ASN A 21 -16.01 -11.40 17.50
C ASN A 21 -14.71 -12.20 17.26
N GLU A 22 -13.65 -11.99 18.06
CA GLU A 22 -12.33 -12.63 17.88
C GLU A 22 -12.43 -14.14 17.74
N LYS A 23 -13.08 -14.81 18.69
CA LYS A 23 -13.14 -16.28 18.78
C LYS A 23 -13.73 -16.91 17.52
N LYS A 24 -14.79 -16.28 16.99
CA LYS A 24 -15.58 -16.81 15.87
C LYS A 24 -14.96 -16.46 14.53
N GLN A 25 -14.41 -15.27 14.38
CA GLN A 25 -14.01 -14.75 13.08
C GLN A 25 -12.50 -14.76 12.84
N TYR A 26 -11.68 -14.53 13.86
CA TYR A 26 -10.25 -14.23 13.69
C TYR A 26 -9.34 -15.34 14.18
N ARG A 27 -9.72 -16.01 15.28
CA ARG A 27 -8.91 -17.03 15.96
C ARG A 27 -8.31 -18.07 15.01
N ILE A 28 -9.16 -18.69 14.18
CA ILE A 28 -8.73 -19.77 13.30
C ILE A 28 -7.63 -19.30 12.36
N TRP A 29 -7.74 -18.11 11.78
CA TRP A 29 -6.75 -17.56 10.86
C TRP A 29 -5.44 -17.21 11.59
N ILE A 30 -5.56 -16.61 12.77
CA ILE A 30 -4.42 -16.16 13.58
C ILE A 30 -3.58 -17.35 14.05
N PHE A 31 -4.20 -18.46 14.46
CA PHE A 31 -3.49 -19.66 14.93
C PHE A 31 -3.12 -20.65 13.82
N SER A 32 -3.85 -20.69 12.70
CA SER A 32 -3.47 -21.56 11.59
C SER A 32 -2.15 -21.13 10.94
N TYR A 33 -1.86 -19.83 10.90
CA TYR A 33 -0.62 -19.33 10.33
C TYR A 33 0.66 -19.84 11.03
N PRO A 34 0.84 -19.71 12.36
CA PRO A 34 2.02 -20.25 13.04
C PRO A 34 2.09 -21.78 13.00
N ILE A 35 0.94 -22.48 12.94
CA ILE A 35 0.91 -23.93 12.74
C ILE A 35 1.51 -24.28 11.36
N LEU A 36 1.13 -23.56 10.31
CA LEU A 36 1.70 -23.76 8.97
C LEU A 36 3.20 -23.44 8.93
N LEU A 37 3.65 -22.39 9.63
CA LEU A 37 5.08 -22.09 9.74
C LEU A 37 5.85 -23.16 10.52
N ALA A 38 5.27 -23.72 11.59
CA ALA A 38 5.88 -24.82 12.33
C ALA A 38 6.00 -26.08 11.46
N LEU A 39 4.95 -26.42 10.69
CA LEU A 39 4.99 -27.52 9.72
C LEU A 39 6.06 -27.30 8.65
N LEU A 40 6.20 -26.07 8.13
CA LEU A 40 7.27 -25.73 7.20
C LEU A 40 8.65 -25.93 7.83
N ALA A 41 8.86 -25.46 9.06
CA ALA A 41 10.13 -25.62 9.78
C ALA A 41 10.48 -27.10 9.98
N ILE A 42 9.51 -27.94 10.35
CA ILE A 42 9.69 -29.40 10.48
C ILE A 42 10.06 -30.00 9.12
N LEU A 43 9.36 -29.64 8.05
CA LEU A 43 9.64 -30.16 6.71
C LEU A 43 11.05 -29.77 6.23
N LEU A 44 11.47 -28.53 6.47
CA LEU A 44 12.84 -28.09 6.17
C LEU A 44 13.88 -28.85 7.00
N GLY A 45 13.59 -29.11 8.28
CA GLY A 45 14.46 -29.86 9.18
C GLY A 45 14.62 -31.34 8.76
N VAL A 46 13.51 -32.03 8.50
CA VAL A 46 13.52 -33.41 7.96
C VAL A 46 14.31 -33.46 6.66
N ARG A 47 14.10 -32.48 5.78
CA ARG A 47 14.79 -32.42 4.51
C ARG A 47 16.30 -32.18 4.65
N LEU A 48 16.72 -31.32 5.58
CA LEU A 48 18.13 -31.12 5.89
C LEU A 48 18.75 -32.42 6.40
N PHE A 49 18.04 -33.16 7.26
CA PHE A 49 18.50 -34.44 7.80
C PHE A 49 18.60 -35.54 6.73
N LEU A 50 17.68 -35.60 5.76
CA LEU A 50 17.72 -36.60 4.70
C LEU A 50 18.76 -36.31 3.61
N ASN A 51 19.17 -35.06 3.45
CA ASN A 51 20.10 -34.63 2.40
C ASN A 51 21.41 -34.11 3.01
N PHE A 52 22.08 -34.92 3.83
CA PHE A 52 23.34 -34.50 4.46
C PHE A 52 24.48 -34.27 3.44
N ASP A 53 24.40 -34.86 2.24
CA ASP A 53 25.43 -34.80 1.21
C ASP A 53 25.34 -33.57 0.28
N ILE A 54 24.54 -32.56 0.64
CA ILE A 54 24.41 -31.34 -0.16
C ILE A 54 25.73 -30.56 -0.13
N LYS A 55 26.15 -30.05 -1.31
CA LYS A 55 27.26 -29.09 -1.45
C LYS A 55 27.15 -27.96 -0.42
N SER A 56 28.29 -27.44 0.05
CA SER A 56 28.38 -26.43 1.11
C SER A 56 27.37 -25.26 0.98
N PHE A 57 27.14 -24.75 -0.23
CA PHE A 57 26.18 -23.66 -0.47
C PHE A 57 24.73 -24.04 -0.16
N GLY A 58 24.28 -25.24 -0.56
CA GLY A 58 22.89 -25.68 -0.34
C GLY A 58 22.61 -26.00 1.12
N LEU A 59 23.61 -26.50 1.85
CA LEU A 59 23.55 -26.71 3.29
C LEU A 59 23.39 -25.36 4.02
N VAL A 60 24.24 -24.37 3.70
CA VAL A 60 24.16 -23.02 4.30
C VAL A 60 22.80 -22.39 4.03
N SER A 61 22.30 -22.43 2.80
CA SER A 61 20.97 -21.91 2.44
C SER A 61 19.85 -22.59 3.23
N SER A 62 19.93 -23.90 3.44
CA SER A 62 18.92 -24.67 4.17
C SER A 62 18.93 -24.36 5.67
N ILE A 63 20.10 -24.28 6.29
CA ILE A 63 20.25 -23.85 7.69
C ILE A 63 19.71 -22.43 7.88
N LEU A 64 20.08 -21.51 6.98
CA LEU A 64 19.62 -20.14 7.02
C LEU A 64 18.09 -20.07 6.89
N SER A 65 17.51 -20.86 5.97
CA SER A 65 16.06 -20.96 5.81
C SER A 65 15.35 -21.43 7.08
N ILE A 66 15.88 -22.45 7.76
CA ILE A 66 15.33 -22.94 9.03
C ILE A 66 15.42 -21.86 10.11
N LEU A 67 16.58 -21.21 10.24
CA LEU A 67 16.81 -20.15 11.23
C LEU A 67 15.87 -18.96 11.02
N PHE A 68 15.70 -18.50 9.78
CA PHE A 68 14.77 -17.42 9.45
C PHE A 68 13.30 -17.82 9.68
N THR A 69 12.92 -19.07 9.38
CA THR A 69 11.57 -19.58 9.64
C THR A 69 11.30 -19.67 11.14
N ALA A 70 12.26 -20.15 11.92
CA ALA A 70 12.17 -20.22 13.38
C ALA A 70 12.09 -18.82 14.01
N ALA A 71 12.93 -17.88 13.57
CA ALA A 71 12.88 -16.50 14.02
C ALA A 71 11.52 -15.85 13.69
N THR A 72 11.01 -16.09 12.49
CA THR A 72 9.68 -15.65 12.05
C THR A 72 8.58 -16.17 12.97
N LEU A 73 8.59 -17.48 13.25
CA LEU A 73 7.64 -18.12 14.14
C LEU A 73 7.72 -17.51 15.55
N PHE A 74 8.93 -17.35 16.08
CA PHE A 74 9.17 -16.76 17.40
C PHE A 74 8.63 -15.33 17.50
N PHE A 75 8.97 -14.45 16.55
CA PHE A 75 8.45 -13.08 16.52
C PHE A 75 6.93 -13.04 16.35
N TYR A 76 6.37 -13.94 15.55
CA TYR A 76 4.93 -14.02 15.39
C TYR A 76 4.25 -14.40 16.71
N ILE A 77 4.75 -15.42 17.41
CA ILE A 77 4.24 -15.87 18.70
C ILE A 77 4.30 -14.74 19.74
N ILE A 78 5.42 -14.02 19.84
CA ILE A 78 5.54 -12.85 20.73
C ILE A 78 4.48 -11.80 20.36
N SER A 79 4.33 -11.49 19.07
CA SER A 79 3.32 -10.50 18.64
C SER A 79 1.90 -10.94 18.96
N LEU A 80 1.62 -12.25 18.92
CA LEU A 80 0.35 -12.83 19.30
C LEU A 80 0.11 -12.67 20.80
N PHE A 81 1.09 -13.00 21.65
CA PHE A 81 0.97 -12.78 23.10
C PHE A 81 0.69 -11.32 23.47
N ILE A 82 1.41 -10.37 22.85
CA ILE A 82 1.18 -8.94 23.04
C ILE A 82 -0.24 -8.57 22.61
N SER A 83 -0.66 -9.01 21.42
CA SER A 83 -1.99 -8.70 20.89
C SER A 83 -3.13 -9.21 21.78
N TYR A 84 -2.98 -10.40 22.37
CA TYR A 84 -3.97 -10.94 23.31
C TYR A 84 -3.98 -10.21 24.65
N LYS A 85 -2.81 -9.78 25.14
CA LYS A 85 -2.70 -8.98 26.36
C LYS A 85 -3.40 -7.63 26.19
N GLU A 86 -3.19 -6.98 25.06
CA GLU A 86 -3.75 -5.65 24.74
C GLU A 86 -5.19 -5.71 24.19
N LYS A 87 -5.68 -6.91 23.85
CA LYS A 87 -6.96 -7.11 23.15
C LYS A 87 -7.06 -6.34 21.83
N ASP A 88 -5.93 -6.24 21.13
CA ASP A 88 -5.79 -5.52 19.85
C ASP A 88 -4.83 -6.29 18.92
N PHE A 89 -5.29 -6.63 17.71
CA PHE A 89 -4.46 -7.27 16.69
C PHE A 89 -3.73 -6.28 15.76
N SER A 90 -3.78 -4.97 16.03
CA SER A 90 -3.07 -3.95 15.23
C SER A 90 -1.56 -4.18 15.18
N MET A 91 -0.99 -4.77 16.24
CA MET A 91 0.44 -5.06 16.36
C MET A 91 0.87 -6.45 15.84
N ILE A 92 -0.07 -7.30 15.40
CA ILE A 92 0.28 -8.66 14.98
C ILE A 92 1.23 -8.63 13.76
N GLY A 93 2.33 -9.39 13.86
CA GLY A 93 3.31 -9.52 12.78
C GLY A 93 3.96 -8.21 12.30
N ASN A 94 3.99 -7.14 13.11
CA ASN A 94 4.47 -5.82 12.68
C ASN A 94 5.95 -5.80 12.27
N ARG A 95 6.78 -6.61 12.93
CA ARG A 95 8.21 -6.76 12.61
C ARG A 95 8.50 -7.89 11.62
N SER A 96 7.47 -8.65 11.25
CA SER A 96 7.67 -9.94 10.59
C SER A 96 7.46 -9.88 9.07
N PHE A 97 6.92 -8.82 8.45
CA PHE A 97 6.65 -8.86 6.99
C PHE A 97 7.91 -9.16 6.16
N PHE A 98 8.96 -8.34 6.34
CA PHE A 98 10.20 -8.54 5.60
C PHE A 98 10.88 -9.87 5.96
N VAL A 99 10.92 -10.20 7.25
CA VAL A 99 11.50 -11.47 7.73
C VAL A 99 10.73 -12.68 7.19
N ASN A 100 9.40 -12.64 7.16
CA ASN A 100 8.53 -13.65 6.54
C ASN A 100 8.83 -13.79 5.06
N LEU A 101 8.95 -12.67 4.34
CA LEU A 101 9.21 -12.67 2.89
C LEU A 101 10.57 -13.30 2.60
N VAL A 102 11.61 -12.91 3.34
CA VAL A 102 12.97 -13.47 3.21
C VAL A 102 12.96 -14.96 3.58
N ALA A 103 12.36 -15.32 4.72
CA ALA A 103 12.24 -16.72 5.15
C ALA A 103 11.52 -17.58 4.11
N PHE A 104 10.40 -17.09 3.58
CA PHE A 104 9.64 -17.78 2.55
C PHE A 104 10.44 -17.93 1.26
N SER A 105 11.10 -16.85 0.79
CA SER A 105 11.90 -16.87 -0.43
C SER A 105 13.07 -17.85 -0.31
N LEU A 106 13.79 -17.84 0.82
CA LEU A 106 14.86 -18.79 1.10
C LEU A 106 14.34 -20.24 1.18
N SER A 107 13.16 -20.44 1.77
CA SER A 107 12.52 -21.76 1.86
C SER A 107 12.18 -22.27 0.46
N VAL A 108 11.59 -21.44 -0.39
CA VAL A 108 11.26 -21.78 -1.78
C VAL A 108 12.53 -22.13 -2.55
N LEU A 109 13.56 -21.28 -2.50
CA LEU A 109 14.84 -21.54 -3.17
C LEU A 109 15.47 -22.85 -2.70
N SER A 110 15.49 -23.08 -1.40
CA SER A 110 15.99 -24.33 -0.83
C SER A 110 15.20 -25.51 -1.40
N ILE A 111 13.87 -25.46 -1.36
CA ILE A 111 13.02 -26.57 -1.81
C ILE A 111 13.18 -26.85 -3.31
N VAL A 112 13.26 -25.81 -4.14
CA VAL A 112 13.53 -25.95 -5.58
C VAL A 112 14.89 -26.61 -5.81
N ASN A 113 15.95 -26.12 -5.16
CA ASN A 113 17.30 -26.65 -5.34
C ASN A 113 17.41 -28.14 -4.98
N SER A 114 16.76 -28.58 -3.90
CA SER A 114 16.75 -29.99 -3.56
C SER A 114 15.84 -30.83 -4.41
N THR A 115 14.73 -30.27 -4.90
CA THR A 115 13.91 -30.99 -5.88
C THR A 115 14.72 -31.25 -7.14
N ILE A 116 15.52 -30.27 -7.59
CA ILE A 116 16.46 -30.44 -8.72
C ILE A 116 17.53 -31.49 -8.38
N ALA A 117 18.13 -31.45 -7.19
CA ALA A 117 19.12 -32.45 -6.78
C ALA A 117 18.54 -33.87 -6.78
N ILE A 118 17.36 -34.06 -6.18
CA ILE A 118 16.64 -35.34 -6.16
C ILE A 118 16.33 -35.82 -7.58
N ILE A 119 15.89 -34.93 -8.48
CA ILE A 119 15.65 -35.27 -9.89
C ILE A 119 16.94 -35.74 -10.59
N ASN A 120 18.06 -35.11 -10.30
CA ASN A 120 19.35 -35.46 -10.92
C ASN A 120 19.91 -36.78 -10.39
N ASP A 121 19.68 -37.10 -9.11
CA ASP A 121 20.17 -38.33 -8.47
C ASP A 121 19.27 -39.54 -8.75
N LEU A 122 17.98 -39.32 -8.99
CA LEU A 122 17.06 -40.40 -9.31
C LEU A 122 17.21 -40.86 -10.76
N ASN A 123 17.48 -42.15 -10.93
CA ASN A 123 17.47 -42.78 -12.24
C ASN A 123 16.03 -42.85 -12.76
N THR A 124 15.79 -42.40 -14.00
CA THR A 124 14.45 -42.43 -14.64
C THR A 124 13.86 -43.84 -14.75
N GLY A 125 14.68 -44.88 -14.59
CA GLY A 125 14.25 -46.28 -14.53
C GLY A 125 13.66 -46.75 -13.19
N ASP A 126 13.71 -45.95 -12.11
CA ASP A 126 13.08 -46.32 -10.84
C ASP A 126 11.55 -46.25 -10.95
N LYS A 127 10.88 -47.36 -10.63
CA LYS A 127 9.41 -47.48 -10.67
C LYS A 127 8.71 -46.45 -9.79
N ASN A 128 9.37 -45.95 -8.74
CA ASN A 128 8.80 -45.00 -7.80
C ASN A 128 9.13 -43.53 -8.12
N PHE A 129 9.97 -43.27 -9.13
CA PHE A 129 10.44 -41.92 -9.46
C PHE A 129 9.29 -40.92 -9.65
N ALA A 130 8.35 -41.26 -10.53
CA ALA A 130 7.22 -40.39 -10.86
C ALA A 130 6.31 -40.12 -9.65
N LEU A 131 6.12 -41.12 -8.77
CA LEU A 131 5.31 -40.98 -7.56
C LEU A 131 5.96 -40.01 -6.57
N ILE A 132 7.26 -40.19 -6.28
CA ILE A 132 8.02 -39.33 -5.37
C ILE A 132 8.02 -37.89 -5.88
N LEU A 133 8.26 -37.70 -7.18
CA LEU A 133 8.24 -36.39 -7.81
C LEU A 133 6.86 -35.72 -7.70
N ALA A 134 5.78 -36.46 -7.97
CA ALA A 134 4.42 -35.95 -7.88
C ALA A 134 4.06 -35.52 -6.46
N ILE A 135 4.38 -36.34 -5.45
CA ILE A 135 4.16 -36.01 -4.03
C ILE A 135 4.91 -34.72 -3.66
N GLN A 136 6.17 -34.61 -4.09
CA GLN A 136 6.99 -33.43 -3.83
C GLN A 136 6.36 -32.18 -4.45
N ILE A 137 5.99 -32.22 -5.73
CA ILE A 137 5.35 -31.09 -6.43
C ILE A 137 4.05 -30.66 -5.73
N ILE A 138 3.22 -31.63 -5.29
CA ILE A 138 1.98 -31.35 -4.57
C ILE A 138 2.26 -30.65 -3.24
N LEU A 139 3.20 -31.16 -2.43
CA LEU A 139 3.57 -30.57 -1.15
C LEU A 139 4.11 -29.14 -1.31
N VAL A 140 4.99 -28.92 -2.30
CA VAL A 140 5.54 -27.60 -2.60
C VAL A 140 4.45 -26.63 -3.03
N SER A 141 3.57 -27.05 -3.94
CA SER A 141 2.45 -26.24 -4.42
C SER A 141 1.51 -25.88 -3.28
N LEU A 142 1.22 -26.84 -2.39
CA LEU A 142 0.37 -26.61 -1.22
C LEU A 142 0.97 -25.56 -0.28
N ILE A 143 2.26 -25.65 0.04
CA ILE A 143 2.97 -24.66 0.86
C ILE A 143 2.93 -23.28 0.20
N PHE A 144 3.18 -23.23 -1.12
CA PHE A 144 3.23 -22.00 -1.89
C PHE A 144 1.88 -21.28 -1.98
N ILE A 145 0.77 -22.03 -1.94
CA ILE A 145 -0.58 -21.47 -1.94
C ILE A 145 -1.02 -21.12 -0.52
N LEU A 146 -0.85 -22.04 0.45
CA LEU A 146 -1.39 -21.89 1.79
C LEU A 146 -0.70 -20.79 2.59
N ILE A 147 0.62 -20.70 2.58
CA ILE A 147 1.32 -19.72 3.43
C ILE A 147 0.94 -18.28 3.05
N PRO A 148 1.05 -17.84 1.79
CA PRO A 148 0.61 -16.50 1.39
C PRO A 148 -0.89 -16.30 1.62
N TYR A 149 -1.72 -17.31 1.36
CA TYR A 149 -3.16 -17.22 1.59
C TYR A 149 -3.49 -16.93 3.06
N PHE A 150 -2.97 -17.72 4.00
CA PHE A 150 -3.18 -17.49 5.43
C PHE A 150 -2.55 -16.20 5.91
N TYR A 151 -1.36 -15.85 5.41
CA TYR A 151 -0.71 -14.60 5.73
C TYR A 151 -1.56 -13.38 5.33
N THR A 152 -2.12 -13.37 4.12
CA THR A 152 -3.00 -12.28 3.68
C THR A 152 -4.27 -12.18 4.53
N ARG A 153 -4.80 -13.30 5.05
CA ARG A 153 -5.93 -13.29 6.00
C ARG A 153 -5.54 -12.61 7.32
N VAL A 154 -4.36 -12.93 7.86
CA VAL A 154 -3.84 -12.27 9.07
C VAL A 154 -3.61 -10.77 8.83
N LEU A 155 -3.05 -10.39 7.68
CA LEU A 155 -2.87 -8.97 7.32
C LEU A 155 -4.20 -8.21 7.21
N LYS A 156 -5.24 -8.84 6.69
CA LYS A 156 -6.59 -8.23 6.65
C LYS A 156 -7.13 -7.97 8.05
N ILE A 157 -6.99 -8.94 8.96
CA ILE A 157 -7.40 -8.77 10.37
C ILE A 157 -6.64 -7.59 10.98
N LYS A 158 -5.30 -7.59 10.85
CA LYS A 158 -4.45 -6.48 11.29
C LYS A 158 -4.91 -5.14 10.74
N SER A 159 -5.20 -5.05 9.44
CA SER A 159 -5.63 -3.82 8.78
C SER A 159 -6.94 -3.28 9.36
N ILE A 160 -7.89 -4.16 9.70
CA ILE A 160 -9.18 -3.76 10.28
C ILE A 160 -8.98 -3.20 11.69
N PHE A 161 -8.17 -3.86 12.52
CA PHE A 161 -7.85 -3.36 13.86
C PHE A 161 -7.06 -2.05 13.82
N LYS A 162 -6.06 -1.95 12.94
CA LYS A 162 -5.28 -0.72 12.75
C LYS A 162 -6.16 0.45 12.30
N LEU A 163 -7.10 0.20 11.38
CA LEU A 163 -8.04 1.22 10.92
C LEU A 163 -8.94 1.70 12.07
N SER A 164 -9.51 0.76 12.85
CA SER A 164 -10.32 1.07 14.02
C SER A 164 -9.54 1.91 15.04
N HIS A 165 -8.30 1.53 15.33
CA HIS A 165 -7.40 2.27 16.22
C HIS A 165 -7.14 3.69 15.70
N SER A 166 -6.77 3.84 14.43
CA SER A 166 -6.51 5.15 13.82
C SER A 166 -7.73 6.06 13.85
N ILE A 167 -8.93 5.53 13.67
CA ILE A 167 -10.17 6.32 13.74
C ILE A 167 -10.42 6.79 15.17
N ILE A 168 -10.26 5.93 16.17
CA ILE A 168 -10.43 6.31 17.58
C ILE A 168 -9.42 7.39 17.97
N THR A 169 -8.14 7.22 17.61
CA THR A 169 -7.11 8.24 17.87
C THR A 169 -7.42 9.55 17.15
N PHE A 170 -7.90 9.48 15.91
CA PHE A 170 -8.30 10.65 15.15
C PHE A 170 -9.50 11.37 15.80
N GLU A 171 -10.54 10.63 16.20
CA GLU A 171 -11.70 11.19 16.92
C GLU A 171 -11.28 11.86 18.23
N GLN A 172 -10.36 11.26 18.98
CA GLN A 172 -9.80 11.84 20.19
C GLN A 172 -9.06 13.15 19.88
N GLN A 173 -8.15 13.16 18.90
CA GLN A 173 -7.43 14.36 18.48
C GLN A 173 -8.37 15.47 17.99
N ILE A 174 -9.40 15.13 17.22
CA ILE A 174 -10.44 16.07 16.80
C ILE A 174 -11.23 16.61 18.01
N SER A 175 -11.55 15.76 18.98
CA SER A 175 -12.26 16.19 20.20
C SER A 175 -11.41 17.11 21.08
N GLU A 176 -10.09 16.90 21.14
CA GLU A 176 -9.15 17.77 21.83
C GLU A 176 -8.99 19.09 21.08
N LEU A 177 -8.85 19.06 19.75
CA LEU A 177 -8.82 20.25 18.91
C LEU A 177 -10.08 21.08 19.06
N LYS A 178 -11.27 20.46 19.15
CA LYS A 178 -12.54 21.17 19.38
C LYS A 178 -12.57 21.98 20.69
N LYS A 179 -11.74 21.65 21.67
CA LYS A 179 -11.62 22.43 22.92
C LYS A 179 -10.88 23.75 22.70
N ASP A 180 -10.10 23.87 21.63
CA ASP A 180 -9.45 25.10 21.16
C ASP A 180 -10.10 25.56 19.84
N PRO A 181 -11.06 26.51 19.89
CA PRO A 181 -11.76 27.00 18.70
C PRO A 181 -10.81 27.56 17.63
N GLN A 182 -9.66 28.12 18.03
CA GLN A 182 -8.70 28.71 17.11
C GLN A 182 -7.88 27.63 16.39
N ALA A 183 -7.46 26.58 17.10
CA ALA A 183 -6.80 25.44 16.48
C ALA A 183 -7.75 24.62 15.59
N PHE A 184 -9.00 24.41 16.03
CA PHE A 184 -10.00 23.68 15.25
C PHE A 184 -10.38 24.41 13.97
N SER A 185 -10.60 25.73 14.01
CA SER A 185 -10.89 26.53 12.81
C SER A 185 -9.73 26.52 11.81
N LYS A 186 -8.48 26.67 12.28
CA LYS A 186 -7.29 26.53 11.42
C LYS A 186 -7.23 25.15 10.76
N PHE A 187 -7.49 24.08 11.51
CA PHE A 187 -7.54 22.72 10.99
C PHE A 187 -8.63 22.57 9.92
N MET A 188 -9.85 23.03 10.18
CA MET A 188 -10.96 22.95 9.22
C MET A 188 -10.67 23.76 7.94
N ASN A 189 -10.08 24.95 8.07
CA ASN A 189 -9.70 25.78 6.93
C ASN A 189 -8.66 25.11 6.01
N ILE A 190 -7.83 24.18 6.54
CA ILE A 190 -6.91 23.39 5.70
C ILE A 190 -7.68 22.44 4.77
N PHE A 191 -8.82 21.92 5.20
CA PHE A 191 -9.68 21.05 4.39
C PHE A 191 -10.68 21.82 3.52
N ASP A 192 -10.97 23.08 3.88
CA ASP A 192 -11.87 23.97 3.12
C ASP A 192 -11.17 24.78 2.01
N LEU A 193 -9.86 24.55 1.80
CA LEU A 193 -9.04 25.16 0.75
C LEU A 193 -9.54 24.92 -0.69
N ASN A 194 -10.62 24.16 -0.88
CA ASN A 194 -11.32 24.01 -2.16
C ASN A 194 -12.44 25.04 -2.39
N GLN A 195 -12.89 25.81 -1.38
CA GLN A 195 -13.91 26.86 -1.56
C GLN A 195 -13.32 28.26 -1.79
N ASP A 196 -12.15 28.57 -1.24
CA ASP A 196 -11.56 29.92 -1.37
C ASP A 196 -10.99 30.21 -2.78
N VAL A 197 -10.68 29.18 -3.56
CA VAL A 197 -10.27 29.36 -4.98
C VAL A 197 -11.43 29.86 -5.85
N ALA A 198 -12.69 29.63 -5.44
CA ALA A 198 -13.87 30.12 -6.17
C ALA A 198 -14.23 31.59 -5.83
N ASN A 199 -13.87 32.08 -4.63
CA ASN A 199 -14.25 33.42 -4.16
C ASN A 199 -13.16 34.49 -4.37
N LEU A 200 -11.89 34.11 -4.54
CA LEU A 200 -10.81 35.03 -4.95
C LEU A 200 -10.97 35.58 -6.38
N SER A 201 -11.92 35.05 -7.17
CA SER A 201 -12.27 35.55 -8.50
C SER A 201 -13.27 36.73 -8.50
N LYS A 202 -13.90 37.07 -7.37
CA LYS A 202 -15.07 37.96 -7.37
C LYS A 202 -14.91 39.31 -6.67
N ASN A 203 -13.76 39.58 -6.05
CA ASN A 203 -13.55 40.83 -5.32
C ASN A 203 -12.19 41.47 -5.62
N GLY A 204 -11.96 41.79 -6.90
CA GLY A 204 -10.91 42.72 -7.31
C GLY A 204 -11.49 44.14 -7.38
N ASN A 205 -11.50 44.84 -6.25
CA ASN A 205 -11.68 46.30 -6.26
C ASN A 205 -10.48 46.92 -6.97
N SER A 206 -10.75 47.56 -8.11
CA SER A 206 -9.82 48.34 -8.91
C SER A 206 -9.21 49.48 -8.09
N ALA A 207 -7.94 49.35 -7.73
CA ALA A 207 -7.07 50.51 -7.54
C ALA A 207 -6.50 50.86 -8.92
N ASN A 208 -6.86 52.05 -9.41
CA ASN A 208 -6.37 52.61 -10.66
C ASN A 208 -4.83 52.64 -10.65
N PHE A 209 -4.25 51.95 -11.62
CA PHE A 209 -2.88 52.19 -12.06
C PHE A 209 -2.96 52.52 -13.55
N ASP A 210 -2.93 53.83 -13.83
CA ASP A 210 -2.80 54.36 -15.19
C ASP A 210 -1.45 53.95 -15.75
N PHE A 211 -1.46 53.21 -16.86
CA PHE A 211 -0.37 53.25 -17.81
C PHE A 211 -0.95 53.31 -19.21
N ASP A 212 -0.84 54.50 -19.77
CA ASP A 212 -1.20 54.88 -21.12
C ASP A 212 -0.13 54.38 -22.09
N ALA A 213 -0.53 53.52 -23.04
CA ALA A 213 0.19 53.26 -24.28
C ALA A 213 -0.79 52.64 -25.28
N SER A 214 -1.45 53.53 -26.00
CA SER A 214 -2.27 53.23 -27.17
C SER A 214 -1.44 52.58 -28.29
N GLN A 215 -1.95 51.50 -28.88
CA GLN A 215 -2.15 51.44 -30.33
C GLN A 215 -3.09 50.31 -30.76
N ASP A 216 -4.05 50.72 -31.58
CA ASP A 216 -5.18 50.01 -32.14
C ASP A 216 -4.83 48.76 -32.96
N LEU A 217 -5.72 47.77 -32.92
CA LEU A 217 -6.42 47.33 -34.13
C LEU A 217 -7.75 46.65 -33.76
N GLU A 218 -8.79 47.20 -34.36
CA GLU A 218 -10.20 46.86 -34.24
C GLU A 218 -10.57 45.57 -35.00
N GLN A 219 -11.72 45.01 -34.60
CA GLN A 219 -12.53 43.97 -35.23
C GLN A 219 -12.03 42.51 -35.21
N ASN A 220 -12.70 41.65 -34.43
CA ASN A 220 -13.80 40.87 -35.01
C ASN A 220 -14.64 40.10 -33.97
N ASN A 221 -15.94 40.14 -34.18
CA ASN A 221 -16.96 39.41 -33.46
C ASN A 221 -16.91 37.93 -33.91
N LYS A 222 -16.35 37.01 -33.11
CA LYS A 222 -16.42 35.56 -33.34
C LYS A 222 -16.71 34.78 -32.05
N LYS A 223 -17.86 34.08 -32.10
CA LYS A 223 -18.28 32.77 -31.53
C LYS A 223 -17.26 31.95 -30.70
N PRO A 224 -17.77 31.00 -29.88
CA PRO A 224 -17.39 30.76 -28.50
C PRO A 224 -15.91 30.41 -28.33
N ARG A 225 -15.22 31.07 -27.37
CA ARG A 225 -13.87 30.71 -26.92
C ARG A 225 -13.82 29.22 -26.60
N THR A 226 -13.03 28.48 -27.36
CA THR A 226 -12.78 27.07 -27.12
C THR A 226 -12.27 26.87 -25.69
N LYS A 227 -12.73 25.83 -24.99
CA LYS A 227 -12.39 25.59 -23.57
C LYS A 227 -10.87 25.62 -23.30
N ASN A 228 -10.09 25.13 -24.25
CA ASN A 228 -8.61 25.14 -24.20
C ASN A 228 -8.03 26.56 -24.14
N GLU A 229 -8.63 27.53 -24.84
CA GLU A 229 -8.16 28.92 -24.80
C GLU A 229 -8.46 29.56 -23.44
N LYS A 230 -9.58 29.20 -22.80
CA LYS A 230 -9.90 29.66 -21.43
C LYS A 230 -8.88 29.10 -20.43
N ILE A 231 -8.52 27.83 -20.54
CA ILE A 231 -7.52 27.19 -19.67
C ILE A 231 -6.15 27.86 -19.87
N LYS A 232 -5.73 28.10 -21.11
CA LYS A 232 -4.46 28.76 -21.42
C LYS A 232 -4.39 30.17 -20.84
N ILE A 233 -5.43 30.99 -21.03
CA ILE A 233 -5.51 32.35 -20.49
C ILE A 233 -5.45 32.35 -18.96
N THR A 234 -6.07 31.37 -18.30
CA THR A 234 -6.01 31.23 -16.83
C THR A 234 -4.62 30.84 -16.35
N LEU A 235 -3.94 29.92 -17.03
CA LEU A 235 -2.59 29.47 -16.68
C LEU A 235 -1.53 30.57 -16.92
N GLU A 236 -1.70 31.42 -17.93
CA GLU A 236 -0.79 32.55 -18.20
C GLU A 236 -0.77 33.60 -17.08
N LYS A 237 -1.92 33.82 -16.43
CA LYS A 237 -2.08 34.76 -15.32
C LYS A 237 -1.48 34.28 -14.00
N LEU A 238 -1.13 32.99 -13.89
CA LEU A 238 -0.57 32.45 -12.66
C LEU A 238 0.93 32.81 -12.51
N PRO A 239 1.39 33.06 -11.27
CA PRO A 239 2.81 33.14 -10.97
C PRO A 239 3.48 31.79 -11.28
N PHE A 240 4.74 31.85 -11.69
CA PHE A 240 5.49 30.66 -12.11
C PHE A 240 5.60 29.60 -11.01
N THR A 241 5.70 30.03 -9.75
CA THR A 241 5.69 29.15 -8.57
C THR A 241 4.41 28.30 -8.49
N ASN A 242 3.26 28.89 -8.78
CA ASN A 242 1.97 28.20 -8.71
C ASN A 242 1.83 27.19 -9.87
N LEU A 243 2.38 27.51 -11.04
CA LEU A 243 2.43 26.55 -12.17
C LEU A 243 3.27 25.32 -11.83
N HIS A 244 4.40 25.49 -11.13
CA HIS A 244 5.19 24.38 -10.63
C HIS A 244 4.48 23.55 -9.56
N GLU A 245 3.74 24.19 -8.65
CA GLU A 245 2.95 23.44 -7.66
C GLU A 245 1.85 22.61 -8.31
N ILE A 246 1.16 23.16 -9.32
CA ILE A 246 0.16 22.42 -10.08
C ILE A 246 0.80 21.23 -10.79
N ALA A 247 1.95 21.43 -11.43
CA ALA A 247 2.67 20.35 -12.11
C ALA A 247 3.17 19.27 -11.14
N LYS A 248 3.64 19.67 -9.95
CA LYS A 248 4.01 18.75 -8.87
C LYS A 248 2.83 17.90 -8.40
N LYS A 249 1.66 18.52 -8.22
CA LYS A 249 0.43 17.84 -7.80
C LYS A 249 -0.13 16.91 -8.88
N LEU A 250 0.13 17.21 -10.15
CA LEU A 250 -0.19 16.35 -11.28
C LEU A 250 0.87 15.27 -11.56
N GLU A 251 1.89 15.16 -10.70
CA GLU A 251 3.00 14.19 -10.81
C GLU A 251 3.71 14.21 -12.17
N ILE A 252 3.80 15.41 -12.77
CA ILE A 252 4.44 15.59 -14.07
C ILE A 252 5.96 15.48 -13.89
N SER A 253 6.58 14.46 -14.49
CA SER A 253 8.03 14.28 -14.41
C SER A 253 8.78 15.36 -15.21
N GLY A 254 9.90 15.86 -14.67
CA GLY A 254 10.76 16.85 -15.36
C GLY A 254 10.24 18.29 -15.38
N TYR A 255 9.16 18.60 -14.65
CA TYR A 255 8.55 19.93 -14.65
C TYR A 255 9.42 21.05 -14.07
N GLN A 256 10.50 20.72 -13.35
CA GLN A 256 11.38 21.69 -12.68
C GLN A 256 12.25 22.48 -13.66
N ASP A 257 12.60 21.88 -14.80
CA ASP A 257 13.50 22.46 -15.80
C ASP A 257 12.74 23.16 -16.94
N LEU A 258 11.39 23.12 -16.91
CA LEU A 258 10.54 23.69 -17.96
C LEU A 258 10.38 25.20 -17.81
N LYS A 259 10.43 25.92 -18.93
CA LYS A 259 10.14 27.36 -18.94
C LYS A 259 8.64 27.60 -18.73
N LYS A 260 8.27 28.78 -18.22
CA LYS A 260 6.88 29.16 -17.92
C LYS A 260 5.91 28.83 -19.07
N GLN A 261 6.28 29.13 -20.31
CA GLN A 261 5.43 28.89 -21.49
C GLN A 261 5.25 27.40 -21.81
N GLU A 262 6.33 26.61 -21.72
CA GLU A 262 6.31 25.16 -21.95
C GLU A 262 5.46 24.46 -20.88
N LEU A 263 5.57 24.92 -19.63
CA LEU A 263 4.78 24.42 -18.51
C LEU A 263 3.29 24.71 -18.69
N ILE A 264 2.94 25.92 -19.17
CA ILE A 264 1.55 26.31 -19.47
C ILE A 264 0.97 25.43 -20.59
N GLU A 265 1.71 25.20 -21.66
CA GLU A 265 1.25 24.40 -22.79
C GLU A 265 1.03 22.94 -22.38
N LEU A 266 1.97 22.38 -21.61
CA LEU A 266 1.88 21.01 -21.11
C LEU A 266 0.72 20.84 -20.12
N LEU A 267 0.51 21.78 -19.20
CA LEU A 267 -0.65 21.79 -18.30
C LEU A 267 -1.97 21.94 -19.07
N THR A 268 -2.02 22.80 -20.08
CA THR A 268 -3.22 22.97 -20.92
C THR A 268 -3.59 21.67 -21.62
N ARG A 269 -2.60 20.94 -22.16
CA ARG A 269 -2.80 19.66 -22.83
C ARG A 269 -3.33 18.58 -21.88
N ILE A 270 -2.75 18.46 -20.68
CA ILE A 270 -3.14 17.45 -19.69
C ILE A 270 -4.56 17.72 -19.18
N LEU A 271 -4.87 18.97 -18.84
CA LEU A 271 -6.19 19.35 -18.32
C LEU A 271 -7.29 19.16 -19.37
N ALA A 272 -7.03 19.53 -20.63
CA ALA A 272 -7.97 19.28 -21.73
C ALA A 272 -8.23 17.79 -21.98
N GLN A 273 -7.21 16.94 -21.80
CA GLN A 273 -7.34 15.50 -21.99
C GLN A 273 -8.08 14.78 -20.84
N GLN A 274 -7.94 15.27 -19.61
CA GLN A 274 -8.65 14.71 -18.45
C GLN A 274 -10.15 15.03 -18.48
N GLU A 275 -10.55 16.20 -18.98
CA GLU A 275 -11.96 16.55 -19.12
C GLU A 275 -12.66 15.74 -20.22
N ASN A 276 -11.99 15.44 -21.34
CA ASN A 276 -12.58 14.62 -22.41
C ASN A 276 -12.73 13.13 -22.04
N LYS A 277 -12.16 12.68 -20.92
CA LYS A 277 -12.30 11.31 -20.40
C LYS A 277 -13.42 11.16 -19.35
N LYS A 278 -14.06 12.26 -18.96
CA LYS A 278 -15.27 12.27 -18.12
C LYS A 278 -16.51 12.40 -18.97
#